data_AF-A0AA47I685-F1
#
_entry.id   AF-A0AA47I685-F1
#
_cell.length_a   1.000
_cell.length_b   1.000
_cell.length_c   1.000
_cell.angle_alpha   90.00
_cell.angle_beta   90.00
_cell.angle_gamma   90.00
#
_symmetry.space_group_name_H-M   'P 1'
#
loop_
_entity.id
_entity.type
_entity.pdbx_description
1 polymer ?
#
loop_
_entity_poly.entity_id
_entity_poly.type
_entity_poly.pdbx_seq_one_letter_code
_entity_poly.pdbx_strand_id
1 'polypeptide(L)'
;MIEYFSCASPWCANYKIPGSLKRTDTLTKIYKDGSKHSFYIYCPSCSITYCLTHKDNKLIERGHFISIDWYKVRTLILEGKSIAETSRILDISEDMITRSIIFMVSNNLISQDNLPLKVPNFHDKKIIDYFRNHIKLGIKSNYIRKKLSLSYNEFLYYWLYADIHL
;
A
#
# COMPACT_ATOMS: atom_id res chain seq x y z
N MET A 1 8.44 23.48 -4.48
CA MET A 1 8.68 22.71 -3.23
C MET A 1 8.59 21.20 -3.45
N ILE A 2 7.55 20.65 -4.10
CA ILE A 2 7.53 19.22 -4.47
C ILE A 2 8.60 18.85 -5.51
N GLU A 3 9.05 19.81 -6.31
CA GLU A 3 10.10 19.63 -7.32
C GLU A 3 11.42 19.10 -6.76
N TYR A 4 11.62 19.16 -5.43
CA TYR A 4 12.83 18.66 -4.77
C TYR A 4 12.64 17.30 -4.08
N PHE A 5 11.41 16.79 -3.94
CA PHE A 5 11.16 15.50 -3.31
C PHE A 5 11.20 14.37 -4.35
N SER A 6 11.69 13.22 -3.91
CA SER A 6 11.81 12.01 -4.71
C SER A 6 11.18 10.81 -4.02
N CYS A 7 10.80 9.79 -4.79
CA CYS A 7 10.37 8.53 -4.21
C CYS A 7 11.51 7.87 -3.41
N ALA A 8 11.18 7.36 -2.22
CA ALA A 8 12.10 6.67 -1.32
C ALA A 8 12.04 5.14 -1.43
N SER A 9 11.16 4.59 -2.28
CA SER A 9 10.98 3.15 -2.45
C SER A 9 12.10 2.57 -3.33
N PRO A 10 12.94 1.65 -2.82
CA PRO A 10 14.11 1.15 -3.56
C PRO A 10 13.77 0.33 -4.81
N TRP A 11 12.54 -0.17 -4.93
CA TRP A 11 12.06 -0.91 -6.10
C TRP A 11 11.40 -0.01 -7.17
N CYS A 12 11.25 1.29 -6.90
CA CYS A 12 10.51 2.18 -7.78
C CYS A 12 11.39 2.69 -8.93
N ALA A 13 10.83 2.78 -10.14
CA ALA A 13 11.51 3.40 -11.29
C ALA A 13 11.83 4.89 -11.06
N ASN A 14 11.07 5.55 -10.17
CA ASN A 14 11.29 6.94 -9.77
C ASN A 14 12.13 7.08 -8.48
N TYR A 15 12.81 6.02 -8.04
CA TYR A 15 13.62 6.06 -6.82
C TYR A 15 14.70 7.14 -6.90
N LYS A 16 14.72 8.05 -5.93
CA LYS A 16 15.66 9.18 -5.85
C LYS A 16 15.65 10.14 -7.06
N ILE A 17 14.60 10.11 -7.90
CA ILE A 17 14.42 11.09 -8.98
C ILE A 17 13.66 12.31 -8.42
N PRO A 18 14.28 13.51 -8.35
CA PRO A 18 13.60 14.70 -7.82
C PRO A 18 12.40 15.13 -8.70
N GLY A 19 11.35 15.64 -8.06
CA GLY A 19 10.14 16.10 -8.74
C GLY A 19 9.28 14.98 -9.32
N SER A 20 9.62 13.71 -9.06
CA SER A 20 8.89 12.55 -9.57
C SER A 20 7.56 12.30 -8.84
N LEU A 21 7.32 12.99 -7.73
CA LEU A 21 6.14 12.80 -6.90
C LEU A 21 5.02 13.76 -7.29
N LYS A 22 3.77 13.30 -7.19
CA LYS A 22 2.57 14.09 -7.50
C LYS A 22 1.80 14.42 -6.24
N ARG A 23 1.31 15.65 -6.17
CA ARG A 23 0.43 16.12 -5.09
C ARG A 23 -0.99 15.61 -5.35
N THR A 24 -1.70 15.22 -4.30
CA THR A 24 -3.16 15.01 -4.37
C THR A 24 -3.88 16.26 -3.89
N ASP A 25 -5.19 16.35 -4.16
CA ASP A 25 -6.02 17.51 -3.79
C ASP A 25 -6.27 17.63 -2.27
N THR A 26 -5.76 16.69 -1.47
CA THR A 26 -5.92 16.71 0.00
C THR A 26 -4.83 17.56 0.65
N LEU A 27 -5.24 18.68 1.26
CA LEU A 27 -4.31 19.68 1.77
C LEU A 27 -3.80 19.40 3.20
N THR A 28 -4.61 18.84 4.10
CA THR A 28 -4.19 18.64 5.51
C THR A 28 -5.02 17.57 6.22
N LYS A 29 -4.38 16.79 7.10
CA LYS A 29 -5.05 15.91 8.09
C LYS A 29 -4.46 16.12 9.48
N ILE A 30 -5.34 16.17 10.47
CA ILE A 30 -5.00 16.28 11.89
C ILE A 30 -5.25 14.91 12.52
N TYR A 31 -4.26 14.38 13.23
CA TYR A 31 -4.34 13.10 13.94
C TYR A 31 -4.79 13.31 15.40
N LYS A 32 -5.21 12.22 16.07
CA LYS A 32 -5.74 12.25 17.44
C LYS A 32 -4.72 12.73 18.48
N ASP A 33 -3.44 12.60 18.18
CA ASP A 33 -2.31 13.07 18.98
C ASP A 33 -1.98 14.56 18.77
N GLY A 34 -2.78 15.27 17.96
CA GLY A 34 -2.57 16.67 17.61
C GLY A 34 -1.54 16.90 16.51
N SER A 35 -0.87 15.86 16.01
CA SER A 35 0.04 15.99 14.88
C SER A 35 -0.71 16.37 13.61
N LYS A 36 -0.13 17.29 12.84
CA LYS A 36 -0.68 17.76 11.57
C LYS A 36 0.22 17.30 10.44
N HIS A 37 -0.34 16.56 9.49
CA HIS A 37 0.33 16.22 8.24
C HIS A 37 -0.28 17.05 7.12
N SER A 38 0.58 17.72 6.37
CA SER A 38 0.21 18.60 5.27
C SER A 38 0.59 17.94 3.95
N PHE A 39 -0.17 18.24 2.89
CA PHE A 39 0.16 17.88 1.50
C PHE A 39 0.33 16.38 1.27
N TYR A 40 -0.73 15.76 0.79
CA TYR A 40 -0.70 14.37 0.39
C TYR A 40 0.02 14.25 -0.94
N ILE A 41 1.01 13.36 -0.99
CA ILE A 41 1.89 13.19 -2.13
C ILE A 41 1.91 11.69 -2.46
N TYR A 42 1.99 11.32 -3.72
CA TYR A 42 2.17 9.93 -4.14
C TYR A 42 3.19 9.80 -5.26
N CYS A 43 3.82 8.63 -5.36
CA CYS A 43 4.66 8.29 -6.50
C CYS A 43 3.79 7.67 -7.61
N PRO A 44 3.72 8.22 -8.83
CA PRO A 44 2.91 7.62 -9.90
C PRO A 44 3.45 6.28 -10.43
N SER A 45 4.69 5.90 -10.08
CA SER A 45 5.31 4.65 -10.54
C SER A 45 5.08 3.47 -9.59
N CYS A 46 5.24 3.65 -8.28
CA CYS A 46 5.05 2.58 -7.28
C CYS A 46 3.86 2.82 -6.35
N SER A 47 3.18 3.95 -6.53
CA SER A 47 2.00 4.39 -5.78
C SER A 47 2.15 4.46 -4.26
N ILE A 48 3.39 4.46 -3.77
CA ILE A 48 3.65 4.79 -2.36
C ILE A 48 3.24 6.22 -2.09
N THR A 49 2.53 6.39 -0.98
CA THR A 49 2.02 7.67 -0.53
C THR A 49 2.91 8.25 0.56
N TYR A 50 3.02 9.56 0.57
CA TYR A 50 3.83 10.35 1.46
C TYR A 50 3.01 11.54 1.98
N CYS A 51 3.51 12.15 3.04
CA CYS A 51 3.04 13.44 3.53
C CYS A 51 4.22 14.26 4.05
N LEU A 52 4.00 15.56 4.22
CA LEU A 52 4.96 16.45 4.85
C LEU A 52 4.60 16.66 6.32
N THR A 53 5.60 16.56 7.18
CA THR A 53 5.48 17.01 8.56
C THR A 53 5.30 18.53 8.60
N HIS A 54 4.38 19.00 9.44
CA HIS A 54 4.13 20.44 9.56
C HIS A 54 5.30 21.20 10.22
N LYS A 55 6.13 20.54 11.04
CA LYS A 55 7.20 21.18 11.80
C LYS A 55 8.43 21.51 10.95
N ASP A 56 8.80 20.62 10.03
CA ASP A 56 10.08 20.69 9.29
C ASP A 56 9.95 20.33 7.80
N ASN A 57 8.72 20.18 7.27
CA ASN A 57 8.45 19.81 5.88
C ASN A 57 9.22 18.56 5.42
N LYS A 58 9.47 17.61 6.33
CA LYS A 58 10.11 16.33 5.99
C LYS A 58 9.09 15.41 5.34
N LEU A 59 9.54 14.75 4.29
CA LEU A 59 8.79 13.71 3.61
C LEU A 59 8.73 12.45 4.48
N ILE A 60 7.54 12.06 4.89
CA ILE A 60 7.28 10.83 5.64
C ILE A 60 6.37 9.93 4.82
N GLU A 61 6.72 8.65 4.74
CA GLU A 61 5.88 7.62 4.16
C GLU A 61 4.56 7.47 4.91
N ARG A 62 3.47 7.27 4.17
CA ARG A 62 2.19 6.83 4.70
C ARG A 62 2.00 5.34 4.41
N GLY A 63 1.66 4.57 5.45
CA GLY A 63 1.35 3.14 5.32
C GLY A 63 2.47 2.19 5.73
N HIS A 64 3.68 2.69 6.00
CA HIS A 64 4.84 1.90 6.47
C HIS A 64 5.35 0.81 5.51
N PHE A 65 5.04 0.89 4.21
CA PHE A 65 5.45 -0.10 3.21
C PHE A 65 6.96 -0.20 3.03
N ILE A 66 7.71 0.91 3.07
CA ILE A 66 9.16 0.91 2.98
C ILE A 66 9.72 0.47 4.33
N SER A 67 9.33 1.17 5.40
CA SER A 67 9.96 1.03 6.71
C SER A 67 9.70 -0.31 7.42
N ILE A 68 8.53 -0.91 7.18
CA ILE A 68 8.12 -2.19 7.79
C ILE A 68 8.01 -3.27 6.73
N ASP A 69 7.19 -3.06 5.70
CA ASP A 69 6.84 -4.18 4.80
C ASP A 69 8.05 -4.67 4.01
N TRP A 70 8.80 -3.75 3.41
CA TRP A 70 9.95 -4.08 2.56
C TRP A 70 11.17 -4.55 3.34
N TYR A 71 11.54 -3.86 4.42
CA TYR A 71 12.77 -4.19 5.15
C TYR A 71 12.60 -5.28 6.21
N LYS A 72 11.39 -5.45 6.77
CA LYS A 72 11.15 -6.38 7.87
C LYS A 72 10.27 -7.56 7.45
N VAL A 73 9.03 -7.28 7.00
CA VAL A 73 8.07 -8.35 6.66
C VAL A 73 8.60 -9.20 5.51
N ARG A 74 9.04 -8.57 4.42
CA ARG A 74 9.58 -9.26 3.24
C ARG A 74 10.68 -10.25 3.60
N THR A 75 11.62 -9.83 4.44
CA THR A 75 12.75 -10.67 4.87
C THR A 75 12.26 -11.93 5.56
N LEU A 76 11.38 -11.80 6.55
CA LEU A 76 10.83 -12.94 7.30
C LEU A 76 9.98 -13.86 6.41
N ILE A 77 9.21 -13.30 5.47
CA ILE A 77 8.43 -14.11 4.52
C ILE A 77 9.33 -14.89 3.55
N LEU A 78 10.40 -14.26 3.06
CA LEU A 78 11.37 -14.95 2.19
C LEU A 78 12.20 -16.01 2.94
N GLU A 79 12.33 -15.89 4.26
CA GLU A 79 12.87 -16.93 5.14
C GLU A 79 11.86 -18.06 5.44
N GLY A 80 10.65 -17.99 4.87
CA GLY A 80 9.61 -19.01 5.03
C GLY A 80 8.82 -18.92 6.34
N LYS A 81 8.89 -17.78 7.06
CA LYS A 81 8.08 -17.58 8.28
C LYS A 81 6.60 -17.46 7.95
N SER A 82 5.77 -18.02 8.82
CA SER A 82 4.32 -17.82 8.76
C SER A 82 3.91 -16.40 9.17
N ILE A 83 2.66 -16.03 8.86
CA ILE A 83 2.07 -14.74 9.26
C ILE A 83 2.07 -14.62 10.80
N ALA A 84 1.68 -15.67 11.51
CA ALA A 84 1.62 -15.68 12.97
C ALA A 84 3.01 -15.55 13.63
N GLU A 85 4.05 -16.16 13.07
CA GLU A 85 5.42 -16.00 13.55
C GLU A 85 5.94 -14.59 13.29
N THR A 86 5.72 -14.08 12.08
CA THR A 86 6.09 -12.71 11.70
C THR A 86 5.41 -11.68 12.61
N SER A 87 4.14 -11.89 12.94
CA SER A 87 3.36 -11.04 13.85
C SER A 87 3.99 -10.98 15.22
N ARG A 88 4.38 -12.14 15.78
CA ARG A 88 5.06 -12.23 17.07
C ARG A 88 6.45 -11.59 17.08
N ILE A 89 7.24 -11.78 16.01
CA ILE A 89 8.61 -11.23 15.92
C ILE A 89 8.59 -9.70 15.83
N LEU A 90 7.65 -9.15 15.06
CA LEU A 90 7.60 -7.72 14.77
C LEU A 90 6.66 -6.91 15.68
N ASP A 91 5.88 -7.59 16.54
CA ASP A 91 4.84 -7.00 17.38
C ASP A 91 3.83 -6.15 16.56
N ILE A 92 3.37 -6.71 15.43
CA ILE A 92 2.37 -6.11 14.55
C ILE A 92 1.25 -7.11 14.28
N SER A 93 0.05 -6.62 13.95
CA SER A 93 -1.08 -7.51 13.73
C SER A 93 -0.92 -8.38 12.48
N GLU A 94 -1.51 -9.58 12.52
CA GLU A 94 -1.56 -10.49 11.35
C GLU A 94 -2.27 -9.85 10.14
N ASP A 95 -3.26 -8.98 10.37
CA ASP A 95 -3.94 -8.23 9.31
C ASP A 95 -2.98 -7.26 8.60
N MET A 96 -2.11 -6.57 9.34
CA MET A 96 -1.09 -5.72 8.76
C MET A 96 -0.16 -6.55 7.88
N ILE A 97 0.38 -7.67 8.39
CA ILE A 97 1.27 -8.56 7.62
C ILE A 97 0.58 -9.10 6.37
N THR A 98 -0.68 -9.49 6.48
CA THR A 98 -1.49 -9.97 5.36
C THR A 98 -1.57 -8.90 4.26
N ARG A 99 -1.88 -7.65 4.63
CA ARG A 99 -1.91 -6.52 3.70
C ARG A 99 -0.54 -6.23 3.09
N SER A 100 0.53 -6.32 3.88
CA SER A 100 1.92 -6.14 3.41
C SER A 100 2.27 -7.17 2.34
N ILE A 101 2.00 -8.46 2.59
CA ILE A 101 2.25 -9.54 1.64
C ILE A 101 1.46 -9.30 0.35
N ILE A 102 0.15 -9.02 0.47
CA ILE A 102 -0.72 -8.78 -0.69
C ILE A 102 -0.26 -7.58 -1.50
N PHE A 103 0.14 -6.48 -0.84
CA PHE A 103 0.70 -5.31 -1.52
C PHE A 103 1.97 -5.69 -2.31
N MET A 104 2.91 -6.39 -1.67
CA MET A 104 4.16 -6.80 -2.31
C MET A 104 3.92 -7.70 -3.51
N VAL A 105 3.03 -8.69 -3.38
CA VAL A 105 2.69 -9.61 -4.49
C VAL A 105 1.98 -8.87 -5.62
N SER A 106 1.03 -7.99 -5.32
CA SER A 106 0.28 -7.22 -6.32
C SER A 106 1.18 -6.31 -7.16
N ASN A 107 2.34 -5.93 -6.61
CA ASN A 107 3.36 -5.09 -7.24
C ASN A 107 4.58 -5.88 -7.72
N ASN A 108 4.51 -7.22 -7.78
CA ASN A 108 5.59 -8.10 -8.22
C ASN A 108 6.92 -7.93 -7.43
N LEU A 109 6.84 -7.63 -6.13
CA LEU A 109 7.98 -7.41 -5.24
C LEU A 109 8.51 -8.69 -4.57
N ILE A 110 7.65 -9.71 -4.52
CA ILE A 110 7.95 -11.08 -4.10
C ILE A 110 7.22 -12.05 -5.03
N SER A 111 7.75 -13.27 -5.20
CA SER A 111 7.07 -14.32 -5.96
C SER A 111 5.79 -14.77 -5.25
N GLN A 112 4.86 -15.31 -6.02
CA GLN A 112 3.67 -16.00 -5.50
C GLN A 112 3.98 -17.42 -5.00
N ASP A 113 5.16 -17.93 -5.33
CA ASP A 113 5.58 -19.26 -4.91
C ASP A 113 5.80 -19.29 -3.39
N ASN A 114 5.20 -20.27 -2.72
CA ASN A 114 5.36 -20.53 -1.28
C ASN A 114 4.93 -19.39 -0.34
N LEU A 115 3.97 -18.56 -0.76
CA LEU A 115 3.37 -17.58 0.15
C LEU A 115 2.60 -18.28 1.29
N PRO A 116 2.59 -17.71 2.51
CA PRO A 116 1.79 -18.23 3.62
C PRO A 116 0.28 -17.91 3.48
N LEU A 117 -0.14 -17.44 2.30
CA LEU A 117 -1.53 -17.11 1.97
C LEU A 117 -1.82 -17.34 0.49
N LYS A 118 -3.10 -17.55 0.17
CA LYS A 118 -3.57 -17.65 -1.22
C LYS A 118 -4.02 -16.29 -1.75
N VAL A 119 -3.62 -15.98 -2.98
CA VAL A 119 -4.00 -14.77 -3.75
C VAL A 119 -4.25 -15.14 -5.21
N PRO A 120 -4.99 -14.31 -5.97
CA PRO A 120 -5.11 -14.47 -7.42
C PRO A 120 -3.75 -14.48 -8.12
N ASN A 121 -3.64 -15.32 -9.16
CA ASN A 121 -2.43 -15.43 -9.97
C ASN A 121 -2.15 -14.18 -10.82
N PHE A 122 -3.20 -13.44 -11.19
CA PHE A 122 -3.10 -12.26 -12.03
C PHE A 122 -4.19 -11.24 -11.71
N HIS A 123 -3.95 -10.01 -12.16
CA HIS A 123 -4.89 -8.91 -12.09
C HIS A 123 -6.03 -9.07 -13.10
N ASP A 124 -7.18 -9.59 -12.67
CA ASP A 124 -8.41 -9.60 -13.49
C ASP A 124 -8.92 -8.15 -13.69
N LYS A 125 -8.75 -7.66 -14.91
CA LYS A 125 -9.16 -6.32 -15.32
C LYS A 125 -10.65 -6.05 -15.09
N LYS A 126 -11.55 -7.03 -15.31
CA LYS A 126 -12.99 -6.83 -15.12
C LYS A 126 -13.31 -6.59 -13.64
N ILE A 127 -12.65 -7.33 -12.75
CA ILE A 127 -12.81 -7.16 -11.31
C ILE A 127 -12.25 -5.80 -10.88
N ILE A 128 -11.05 -5.43 -11.34
CA ILE A 128 -10.43 -4.13 -11.02
C ILE A 128 -11.29 -2.96 -11.50
N ASP A 129 -11.79 -3.01 -12.73
CA ASP A 129 -12.67 -1.97 -13.29
C ASP A 129 -13.99 -1.91 -12.52
N TYR A 130 -14.52 -3.05 -12.07
CA TYR A 130 -15.67 -3.10 -11.17
C TYR A 130 -15.38 -2.35 -9.86
N PHE A 131 -14.25 -2.63 -9.20
CA PHE A 131 -13.82 -1.92 -7.99
C PHE A 131 -13.70 -0.41 -8.23
N ARG A 132 -12.96 0.01 -9.26
CA ARG A 132 -12.75 1.43 -9.58
C ARG A 132 -14.06 2.18 -9.79
N ASN A 133 -14.97 1.62 -10.57
CA ASN A 133 -16.26 2.25 -10.84
C ASN A 133 -17.10 2.39 -9.56
N HIS A 134 -17.12 1.36 -8.71
CA HIS A 134 -17.90 1.40 -7.47
C HIS A 134 -17.26 2.29 -6.39
N ILE A 135 -15.93 2.37 -6.31
CA ILE A 135 -15.22 3.29 -5.42
C ILE A 135 -15.53 4.75 -5.81
N LYS A 136 -15.51 5.07 -7.11
CA LYS A 136 -15.88 6.41 -7.61
C LYS A 136 -17.30 6.81 -7.25
N LEU A 137 -18.21 5.85 -7.12
CA LEU A 137 -19.60 6.05 -6.69
C LEU A 137 -19.77 6.08 -5.16
N GLY A 138 -18.69 5.99 -4.38
CA GLY A 138 -18.75 5.99 -2.92
C GLY A 138 -19.34 4.72 -2.31
N ILE A 139 -19.39 3.61 -3.06
CA ILE A 139 -19.98 2.35 -2.60
C ILE A 139 -19.04 1.70 -1.58
N LYS A 140 -19.62 1.22 -0.47
CA LYS A 140 -18.87 0.58 0.62
C LYS A 140 -18.13 -0.67 0.13
N SER A 141 -16.85 -0.77 0.45
CA SER A 141 -15.97 -1.88 0.07
C SER A 141 -16.50 -3.26 0.46
N ASN A 142 -17.09 -3.40 1.65
CA ASN A 142 -17.71 -4.64 2.11
C ASN A 142 -18.88 -5.11 1.24
N TYR A 143 -19.63 -4.18 0.63
CA TYR A 143 -20.69 -4.53 -0.30
C TYR A 143 -20.12 -5.11 -1.59
N ILE A 144 -19.08 -4.46 -2.14
CA ILE A 144 -18.38 -4.92 -3.36
C ILE A 144 -17.82 -6.33 -3.14
N ARG A 145 -17.15 -6.57 -2.01
CA ARG A 145 -16.62 -7.90 -1.64
C ARG A 145 -17.71 -8.97 -1.67
N LYS A 146 -18.84 -8.73 -1.01
CA LYS A 146 -19.95 -9.69 -0.94
C LYS A 146 -20.57 -9.93 -2.31
N LYS A 147 -20.74 -8.88 -3.11
CA LYS A 147 -21.35 -8.96 -4.44
C LYS A 147 -20.53 -9.80 -5.42
N LEU A 148 -19.20 -9.75 -5.29
CA LEU A 148 -18.27 -10.53 -6.11
C LEU A 148 -17.90 -11.88 -5.49
N SER A 149 -18.46 -12.24 -4.32
CA SER A 149 -18.16 -13.49 -3.61
C SER A 149 -16.66 -13.73 -3.36
N LEU A 150 -15.90 -12.66 -3.11
CA LEU A 150 -14.44 -12.75 -2.91
C LEU A 150 -14.09 -13.17 -1.49
N SER A 151 -13.11 -14.06 -1.37
CA SER A 151 -12.40 -14.29 -0.11
C SER A 151 -11.73 -13.00 0.38
N TYR A 152 -11.29 -12.98 1.64
CA TYR A 152 -10.66 -11.77 2.19
C TYR A 152 -9.38 -11.38 1.45
N ASN A 153 -8.54 -12.36 1.12
CA ASN A 153 -7.27 -12.11 0.44
C ASN A 153 -7.48 -11.65 -1.00
N GLU A 154 -8.41 -12.27 -1.73
CA GLU A 154 -8.78 -11.83 -3.08
C GLU A 154 -9.35 -10.40 -3.05
N PHE A 155 -10.21 -10.11 -2.08
CA PHE A 155 -10.72 -8.77 -1.87
C PHE A 155 -9.60 -7.77 -1.66
N LEU A 156 -8.64 -8.05 -0.75
CA LEU A 156 -7.51 -7.16 -0.49
C LEU A 156 -6.63 -7.00 -1.74
N TYR A 157 -6.39 -8.06 -2.50
CA TYR A 157 -5.59 -8.03 -3.73
C TYR A 157 -6.17 -7.05 -4.76
N TYR A 158 -7.47 -7.18 -5.05
CA TYR A 158 -8.13 -6.29 -6.01
C TYR A 158 -8.38 -4.88 -5.44
N TRP A 159 -8.77 -4.78 -4.17
CA TRP A 159 -9.06 -3.51 -3.52
C TRP A 159 -7.82 -2.62 -3.44
N LEU A 160 -6.69 -3.17 -2.95
CA LEU A 160 -5.46 -2.40 -2.83
C LEU A 160 -4.99 -1.96 -4.20
N TYR A 161 -5.00 -2.84 -5.21
CA TYR A 161 -4.63 -2.44 -6.57
C TYR A 161 -5.55 -1.34 -7.13
N ALA A 162 -6.86 -1.46 -6.96
CA ALA A 162 -7.81 -0.47 -7.43
C ALA A 162 -7.65 0.89 -6.73
N ASP A 163 -7.51 0.90 -5.40
CA ASP A 163 -7.37 2.12 -4.58
C ASP A 163 -6.09 2.90 -4.88
N ILE A 164 -5.00 2.17 -5.10
CA ILE A 164 -3.65 2.67 -5.36
C ILE A 164 -3.50 3.25 -6.79
N HIS A 165 -4.33 2.80 -7.72
CA HIS A 165 -4.30 3.18 -9.14
C HIS A 165 -5.63 3.82 -9.61
N LEU A 166 -6.31 4.55 -8.73
CA LEU A 166 -7.42 5.45 -9.05
C LEU A 166 -6.92 6.78 -9.59
#